data_AF-A0A356I7X8-F1
#
_entry.id   AF-A0A356I7X8-F1
#
_cell.length_a   1.000
_cell.length_b   1.000
_cell.length_c   1.000
_cell.angle_alpha   90.00
_cell.angle_beta   90.00
_cell.angle_gamma   90.00
#
_symmetry.space_group_name_H-M   'P 1'
#
loop_
_entity.id
_entity.type
_entity.pdbx_description
1 polymer ?
#
loop_
_entity_poly.entity_id
_entity_poly.type
_entity_poly.pdbx_seq_one_letter_code
_entity_poly.pdbx_strand_id
1 'polypeptide(L)'
;LDQSKDDDSISKEVLDARLAAYRKQDQHMIVEQLLYWLRDIVAVQMELAPSSLFFPTYYERLAELGARYHLDELLFMLQGIEQLSRRMSTTLPERQVLEDAFREMIV
;
A
#
# COMPACT_ATOMS: atom_id res chain seq x y z
N LEU A 1 -13.14 47.17 11.16
CA LEU A 1 -13.71 46.00 10.49
C LEU A 1 -12.79 45.68 9.33
N ASP A 2 -11.77 44.88 9.59
CA ASP A 2 -10.90 44.31 8.55
C ASP A 2 -11.16 42.80 8.60
N GLN A 3 -12.10 42.34 7.77
CA GLN A 3 -12.60 40.96 7.72
C GLN A 3 -12.05 40.19 6.50
N SER A 4 -11.10 40.75 5.74
CA SER A 4 -10.67 40.14 4.47
C SER A 4 -9.41 39.27 4.56
N LYS A 5 -8.88 39.00 5.75
CA LYS A 5 -7.65 38.20 5.93
C LYS A 5 -7.86 36.75 6.39
N ASP A 6 -9.05 36.41 6.86
CA ASP A 6 -9.34 35.07 7.40
C ASP A 6 -9.98 34.10 6.37
N ASP A 7 -10.46 34.60 5.22
CA ASP A 7 -11.19 33.76 4.26
C ASP A 7 -10.27 33.01 3.26
N ASP A 8 -9.15 33.62 2.87
CA ASP A 8 -8.20 33.01 1.91
C ASP A 8 -7.29 31.94 2.55
N SER A 9 -7.04 32.01 3.87
CA SER A 9 -6.21 31.03 4.59
C SER A 9 -6.94 29.71 4.84
N ILE A 10 -8.23 29.77 5.17
CA ILE A 10 -9.10 28.60 5.36
C ILE A 10 -9.22 27.80 4.05
N SER A 11 -9.25 28.48 2.90
CA SER A 11 -9.31 27.85 1.58
C SER A 11 -8.08 26.98 1.28
N LYS A 12 -6.88 27.45 1.62
CA LYS A 12 -5.64 26.72 1.36
C LYS A 12 -5.45 25.53 2.30
N GLU A 13 -5.68 25.70 3.60
CA GLU A 13 -5.55 24.61 4.57
C GLU A 13 -6.55 23.48 4.32
N VAL A 14 -7.80 23.83 3.95
CA VAL A 14 -8.82 22.84 3.58
C VAL A 14 -8.46 22.13 2.28
N LEU A 15 -7.91 22.85 1.29
CA LEU A 15 -7.43 22.25 0.05
C LEU A 15 -6.25 21.30 0.29
N ASP A 16 -5.27 21.70 1.10
CA ASP A 16 -4.12 20.89 1.46
C ASP A 16 -4.53 19.63 2.24
N ALA A 17 -5.49 19.76 3.16
CA ALA A 17 -6.07 18.62 3.89
C ALA A 17 -6.80 17.65 2.95
N ARG A 18 -7.56 18.15 1.96
CA ARG A 18 -8.21 17.31 0.94
C ARG A 18 -7.19 16.59 0.06
N LEU A 19 -6.15 17.29 -0.40
CA LEU A 19 -5.08 16.69 -1.20
C LEU A 19 -4.30 15.63 -0.41
N ALA A 20 -4.08 15.86 0.89
CA ALA A 20 -3.50 14.85 1.77
C ALA A 20 -4.41 13.62 1.91
N ALA A 21 -5.71 13.81 2.07
CA ALA A 21 -6.68 12.71 2.14
C ALA A 21 -6.73 11.90 0.83
N TYR A 22 -6.74 12.56 -0.33
CA TYR A 22 -6.73 11.86 -1.63
C TYR A 22 -5.44 11.06 -1.83
N ARG A 23 -4.28 11.66 -1.54
CA ARG A 23 -3.00 10.93 -1.61
C ARG A 23 -2.98 9.71 -0.71
N LYS A 24 -3.49 9.84 0.51
CA LYS A 24 -3.62 8.72 1.43
C LYS A 24 -4.50 7.61 0.82
N GLN A 25 -5.66 7.96 0.27
CA GLN A 25 -6.55 7.01 -0.37
C GLN A 25 -5.87 6.29 -1.56
N ASP A 26 -5.17 7.02 -2.42
CA ASP A 26 -4.46 6.44 -3.57
C ASP A 26 -3.36 5.47 -3.11
N GLN A 27 -2.58 5.85 -2.10
CA GLN A 27 -1.55 4.98 -1.52
C GLN A 27 -2.17 3.71 -0.94
N HIS A 28 -3.28 3.81 -0.21
CA HIS A 28 -3.99 2.65 0.33
C HIS A 28 -4.42 1.69 -0.77
N MET A 29 -5.02 2.24 -1.83
CA MET A 29 -5.45 1.46 -2.99
C MET A 29 -4.25 0.76 -3.65
N ILE A 30 -3.14 1.45 -3.88
CA ILE A 30 -1.93 0.86 -4.47
C ILE A 30 -1.41 -0.30 -3.62
N VAL A 31 -1.31 -0.12 -2.30
CA VAL A 31 -0.84 -1.17 -1.38
C VAL A 31 -1.77 -2.38 -1.39
N GLU A 32 -3.08 -2.16 -1.42
CA GLU A 32 -4.04 -3.26 -1.53
C GLU A 32 -3.91 -4.03 -2.84
N GLN A 33 -3.75 -3.32 -3.97
CA GLN A 33 -3.49 -3.97 -5.27
C GLN A 33 -2.20 -4.79 -5.25
N LEU A 34 -1.13 -4.29 -4.64
CA LEU A 34 0.13 -5.04 -4.49
C LEU A 34 -0.06 -6.32 -3.66
N LEU A 35 -0.88 -6.29 -2.62
CA LEU A 35 -1.22 -7.50 -1.85
C LEU A 35 -1.92 -8.55 -2.70
N TYR A 36 -2.93 -8.16 -3.49
CA TYR A 36 -3.60 -9.11 -4.37
C TYR A 36 -2.65 -9.68 -5.42
N TRP A 37 -1.75 -8.86 -5.99
CA TRP A 37 -0.73 -9.34 -6.92
C TRP A 37 0.21 -10.36 -6.29
N LEU A 38 0.76 -10.08 -5.10
CA LEU A 38 1.65 -11.03 -4.41
C LEU A 38 0.93 -12.33 -4.04
N ARG A 39 -0.33 -12.23 -3.58
CA ARG A 39 -1.17 -13.39 -3.26
C ARG A 39 -1.41 -14.26 -4.48
N ASP A 40 -1.73 -13.66 -5.62
CA ASP A 40 -1.97 -14.39 -6.86
C ASP A 40 -0.69 -15.05 -7.39
N ILE A 41 0.49 -14.42 -7.24
CA ILE A 41 1.76 -15.05 -7.61
C ILE A 41 2.00 -16.32 -6.76
N VAL A 42 1.77 -16.24 -5.44
CA VAL A 42 1.85 -17.39 -4.54
C VAL A 42 0.83 -18.46 -4.94
N ALA A 43 -0.41 -18.07 -5.23
CA ALA A 43 -1.46 -19.00 -5.63
C ALA A 43 -1.09 -19.76 -6.92
N VAL A 44 -0.52 -19.07 -7.91
CA VAL A 44 -0.04 -19.71 -9.15
C VAL A 44 1.11 -20.67 -8.88
N GLN A 45 2.07 -20.34 -8.00
CA GLN A 45 3.13 -21.28 -7.59
C GLN A 45 2.58 -22.53 -6.89
N MET A 46 1.43 -22.41 -6.22
CA MET A 46 0.70 -23.52 -5.60
C MET A 46 -0.24 -24.24 -6.57
N GLU A 47 -0.14 -23.98 -7.87
CA GLU A 47 -0.92 -24.61 -8.94
C GLU A 47 -2.44 -24.36 -8.83
N LEU A 48 -2.84 -23.23 -8.22
CA LEU A 48 -4.25 -22.85 -8.20
C LEU A 48 -4.75 -22.47 -9.60
N ALA A 49 -6.02 -22.78 -9.85
CA ALA A 49 -6.67 -22.49 -11.12
C ALA A 49 -6.81 -20.97 -11.35
N PRO A 50 -6.70 -20.48 -12.61
CA PRO A 50 -6.87 -19.06 -12.92
C PRO A 50 -8.17 -18.46 -12.36
N SER A 51 -9.27 -19.24 -12.34
CA SER A 51 -10.58 -18.80 -11.83
C SER A 51 -10.62 -18.50 -10.33
N SER A 52 -9.61 -18.92 -9.56
CA SER A 52 -9.49 -18.61 -8.13
C SER A 52 -8.63 -17.39 -7.83
N LEU A 53 -8.02 -16.79 -8.85
CA LEU A 53 -7.16 -15.62 -8.70
C LEU A 53 -7.98 -14.33 -8.69
N PHE A 54 -7.45 -13.30 -8.04
CA PHE A 54 -8.02 -11.96 -8.11
C PHE A 54 -7.83 -11.33 -9.51
N PHE A 55 -6.70 -11.62 -10.15
CA PHE A 55 -6.30 -11.15 -11.48
C PHE A 55 -6.22 -12.31 -12.50
N PRO A 56 -7.33 -13.00 -12.80
CA PRO A 56 -7.34 -14.20 -13.64
C PRO A 56 -6.80 -13.94 -15.05
N THR A 57 -7.02 -12.74 -15.60
CA THR A 57 -6.56 -12.32 -16.94
C THR A 57 -5.04 -12.27 -17.06
N TYR A 58 -4.31 -12.16 -15.94
CA TYR A 58 -2.86 -12.03 -15.91
C TYR A 58 -2.15 -13.32 -15.52
N TYR A 59 -2.82 -14.48 -15.57
CA TYR A 59 -2.29 -15.78 -15.13
C TYR A 59 -0.90 -16.09 -15.67
N GLU A 60 -0.69 -15.98 -16.99
CA GLU A 60 0.62 -16.28 -17.60
C GLU A 60 1.73 -15.38 -17.05
N ARG A 61 1.43 -14.09 -16.87
CA ARG A 61 2.38 -13.12 -16.31
C ARG A 61 2.67 -13.40 -14.84
N LEU A 62 1.66 -13.78 -14.07
CA LEU A 62 1.80 -14.18 -12.67
C LEU A 62 2.68 -15.43 -12.55
N ALA A 63 2.51 -16.41 -13.45
CA ALA A 63 3.35 -17.61 -13.51
C ALA A 63 4.81 -17.27 -13.83
N GLU A 64 5.06 -16.39 -14.81
CA GLU A 64 6.41 -15.91 -15.13
C GLU A 64 7.08 -15.20 -13.94
N LEU A 65 6.32 -14.42 -13.17
CA LEU A 65 6.83 -13.75 -11.98
C LEU A 65 7.09 -14.76 -10.86
N GLY A 66 6.18 -15.70 -10.64
CA GLY A 66 6.35 -16.78 -9.68
C GLY A 66 7.59 -17.61 -9.98
N ALA A 67 7.90 -17.90 -11.25
CA ALA A 67 9.11 -18.65 -11.59
C ALA A 67 10.42 -17.92 -11.26
N ARG A 68 10.40 -16.61 -10.99
CA ARG A 68 11.60 -15.80 -10.71
C ARG A 68 11.94 -15.68 -9.24
N TYR A 69 10.98 -15.94 -8.36
CA TYR A 69 11.14 -15.78 -6.91
C TYR A 69 10.95 -17.11 -6.21
N HIS A 70 11.70 -17.33 -5.13
CA HIS A 70 11.41 -18.42 -4.23
C HIS A 70 10.15 -18.10 -3.40
N LEU A 71 9.43 -19.15 -3.00
CA LEU A 71 8.16 -19.01 -2.27
C LEU A 71 8.35 -18.27 -0.93
N ASP A 72 9.44 -18.53 -0.23
CA ASP A 72 9.81 -17.85 1.01
C ASP A 72 10.05 -16.35 0.82
N GLU A 73 10.70 -15.94 -0.28
CA GLU A 73 10.87 -14.53 -0.65
C GLU A 73 9.52 -13.84 -0.87
N LEU A 74 8.59 -14.51 -1.56
CA LEU A 74 7.23 -14.01 -1.79
C LEU A 74 6.44 -13.87 -0.49
N LEU A 75 6.54 -14.84 0.41
CA LEU A 75 5.89 -14.78 1.72
C LEU A 75 6.48 -13.66 2.60
N PHE A 76 7.79 -13.45 2.55
CA PHE A 76 8.46 -12.35 3.24
C PHE A 76 8.00 -10.98 2.70
N MET A 77 7.95 -10.82 1.37
CA MET A 77 7.42 -9.61 0.74
C MET A 77 5.95 -9.38 1.13
N LEU A 78 5.12 -10.42 1.10
CA LEU A 78 3.71 -10.35 1.45
C LEU A 78 3.51 -9.90 2.91
N GLN A 79 4.28 -10.47 3.85
CA GLN A 79 4.27 -10.02 5.24
C GLN A 79 4.63 -8.53 5.38
N GLY A 80 5.66 -8.07 4.66
CA GLY A 80 6.08 -6.67 4.69
C GLY A 80 4.99 -5.71 4.18
N ILE A 81 4.35 -6.05 3.06
CA ILE A 81 3.26 -5.23 2.51
C ILE A 81 2.00 -5.29 3.41
N GLU A 82 1.69 -6.43 4.04
CA GLU A 82 0.57 -6.52 4.98
C GLU A 82 0.80 -5.64 6.22
N GLN A 83 2.02 -5.61 6.74
CA GLN A 83 2.37 -4.72 7.85
C GLN A 83 2.26 -3.25 7.43
N LEU A 84 2.72 -2.89 6.23
CA LEU A 84 2.55 -1.55 5.68
C LEU A 84 1.06 -1.17 5.57
N SER A 85 0.24 -2.05 5.01
CA SER A 85 -1.21 -1.85 4.88
C SER A 85 -1.89 -1.60 6.24
N ARG A 86 -1.53 -2.38 7.27
CA ARG A 86 -2.04 -2.19 8.64
C ARG A 86 -1.62 -0.85 9.23
N ARG A 87 -0.35 -0.46 9.05
CA ARG A 87 0.18 0.82 9.55
C ARG A 87 -0.48 2.03 8.89
N MET A 88 -0.79 1.95 7.60
CA MET A 88 -1.53 3.01 6.90
C MET A 88 -2.99 3.11 7.40
N SER A 89 -3.58 1.96 7.74
CA SER A 89 -4.95 1.85 8.26
C SER A 89 -5.07 2.40 9.68
N THR A 90 -4.00 2.35 10.46
CA THR A 90 -3.92 3.06 11.74
C THR A 90 -3.64 4.54 11.51
N THR A 91 -4.50 5.42 12.04
CA THR A 91 -4.41 6.89 11.99
C THR A 91 -3.25 7.45 12.82
N LEU A 92 -2.02 6.99 12.58
CA LEU A 92 -0.81 7.57 13.18
C LEU A 92 -0.12 8.50 12.17
N PRO A 93 0.38 9.68 12.60
CA PRO A 93 1.09 10.60 11.72
C PRO A 93 2.29 9.89 11.08
N GLU A 94 2.36 9.85 9.75
CA GLU A 94 3.37 9.11 8.96
C GLU A 94 4.82 9.34 9.43
N ARG A 95 5.11 10.54 9.93
CA ARG A 95 6.44 10.92 10.42
C ARG A 95 6.91 10.06 11.61
N GLN A 96 6.00 9.69 12.50
CA GLN A 96 6.29 8.92 13.71
C GLN A 96 6.50 7.44 13.36
N VAL A 97 5.68 6.95 12.45
CA VAL A 97 5.72 5.58 11.94
C VAL A 97 7.01 5.30 11.17
N LEU A 98 7.48 6.23 10.33
CA LEU A 98 8.75 6.10 9.61
C LEU A 98 9.96 6.18 10.55
N GLU A 99 9.98 7.12 11.51
CA GLU A 99 11.08 7.23 12.48
C GLU A 99 11.23 5.98 13.36
N ASP A 100 10.12 5.35 13.75
CA ASP A 100 10.15 4.11 14.54
C ASP A 100 10.67 2.92 13.71
N ALA A 101 10.24 2.78 12.46
CA ALA A 101 10.76 1.72 11.59
C ALA A 101 12.24 1.87 11.24
N PHE A 102 12.74 3.11 11.06
CA PHE A 102 14.17 3.33 10.84
C PHE A 102 15.01 3.05 12.10
N ARG A 103 14.46 3.29 13.31
CA ARG A 103 15.14 2.96 14.57
C ARG A 103 15.23 1.45 14.80
N GLU A 104 14.19 0.69 14.45
CA GLU A 104 14.19 -0.77 14.58
C GLU A 104 15.12 -1.48 13.58
N MET A 105 15.55 -0.81 12.50
CA MET A 105 16.49 -1.38 11.51
C MET A 105 17.98 -1.13 11.81
N ILE A 106 18.30 -0.23 12.76
CA ILE A 106 19.69 0.18 13.09
C ILE A 106 20.18 -0.47 14.40
N VAL A 107 19.31 -1.21 15.11
CA VAL A 107 19.63 -2.01 16.30
C VAL A 107 19.61 -3.49 15.94
#